data_AF-A0A961HW99-F1
#
_entry.id   AF-A0A961HW99-F1
#
_cell.length_a   1.000
_cell.length_b   1.000
_cell.length_c   1.000
_cell.angle_alpha   90.00
_cell.angle_beta   90.00
_cell.angle_gamma   90.00
#
_symmetry.space_group_name_H-M   'P 1'
#
loop_
_entity.id
_entity.type
_entity.pdbx_description
1 polymer ?
#
loop_
_entity_poly.entity_id
_entity_poly.type
_entity_poly.pdbx_seq_one_letter_code
_entity_poly.pdbx_strand_id
1 'polypeptide(L)'
;MKRTTLLAASALAWAATAALASVPGEGPPPAAEGTTYLGGAEMTYELFERTIEHVDLESCPPEFDPEAVFCRMTLAAEQAHVFAFSYLGDQPLLVVKSYPLTADFVNF
;
A
#
# COMPACT_ATOMS: atom_id res chain seq x y z
N MET A 1 -25.34 -49.22 -35.73
CA MET A 1 -26.22 -48.75 -36.83
C MET A 1 -26.49 -47.27 -36.65
N LYS A 2 -26.29 -46.50 -37.72
CA LYS A 2 -26.80 -45.15 -38.06
C LYS A 2 -26.31 -43.93 -37.24
N ARG A 3 -25.30 -43.29 -37.82
CA ARG A 3 -24.98 -41.86 -37.80
C ARG A 3 -26.19 -41.03 -38.27
N THR A 4 -26.46 -39.88 -37.65
CA THR A 4 -27.03 -38.71 -38.35
C THR A 4 -26.48 -37.43 -37.74
N THR A 5 -26.31 -36.45 -38.60
CA THR A 5 -25.31 -35.40 -38.58
C THR A 5 -26.01 -34.07 -38.86
N LEU A 6 -25.61 -33.01 -38.13
CA LEU A 6 -25.54 -31.58 -38.50
C LEU A 6 -26.78 -30.66 -38.70
N LEU A 7 -26.56 -29.43 -38.17
CA LEU A 7 -26.81 -28.07 -38.72
C LEU A 7 -28.15 -27.36 -38.48
N ALA A 8 -28.10 -26.29 -37.68
CA ALA A 8 -28.49 -24.89 -38.00
C ALA A 8 -28.69 -24.10 -36.68
N ALA A 9 -27.75 -23.27 -36.21
CA ALA A 9 -27.57 -21.85 -36.58
C ALA A 9 -28.81 -20.97 -36.33
N SER A 10 -28.85 -20.26 -35.19
CA SER A 10 -29.64 -19.04 -34.91
C SER A 10 -29.12 -18.45 -33.59
N ALA A 11 -28.12 -17.56 -33.60
CA ALA A 11 -28.28 -16.11 -33.74
C ALA A 11 -29.17 -15.48 -32.65
N LEU A 12 -28.55 -15.04 -31.55
CA LEU A 12 -28.90 -13.81 -30.85
C LEU A 12 -27.71 -13.42 -29.96
N ALA A 13 -26.84 -12.61 -30.57
CA ALA A 13 -25.82 -11.86 -29.85
C ALA A 13 -26.52 -10.86 -28.92
N TRP A 14 -26.64 -11.18 -27.64
CA TRP A 14 -26.68 -10.13 -26.63
C TRP A 14 -25.24 -9.72 -26.35
N ALA A 15 -24.76 -8.78 -27.15
CA ALA A 15 -23.70 -7.89 -26.71
C ALA A 15 -24.28 -7.08 -25.54
N ALA A 16 -24.10 -7.58 -24.32
CA ALA A 16 -24.15 -6.73 -23.15
C ALA A 16 -22.91 -5.83 -23.27
N THR A 17 -23.12 -4.66 -23.88
CA THR A 17 -22.16 -3.57 -23.85
C THR A 17 -22.05 -3.16 -22.39
N ALA A 18 -21.12 -3.77 -21.65
CA ALA A 18 -20.61 -3.20 -20.43
C ALA A 18 -19.88 -1.92 -20.87
N ALA A 19 -20.64 -0.83 -20.94
CA ALA A 19 -20.06 0.49 -21.00
C ALA A 19 -19.17 0.61 -19.77
N LEU A 20 -17.86 0.52 -19.99
CA LEU A 20 -16.87 0.95 -19.04
C LEU A 20 -17.13 2.44 -18.84
N ALA A 21 -17.92 2.78 -17.83
CA ALA A 21 -17.99 4.13 -17.31
C ALA A 21 -16.63 4.41 -16.67
N SER A 22 -15.66 4.77 -17.50
CA SER A 22 -14.44 5.42 -17.03
C SER A 22 -14.86 6.78 -16.54
N VAL A 23 -15.26 6.87 -15.27
CA VAL A 23 -15.41 8.15 -14.57
C VAL A 23 -14.02 8.80 -14.61
N PRO A 24 -13.83 9.95 -15.27
CA PRO A 24 -12.57 10.67 -15.19
C PRO A 24 -12.49 11.25 -13.77
N GLY A 25 -11.86 10.53 -12.85
CA GLY A 25 -11.74 10.97 -11.46
C GLY A 25 -11.37 9.88 -10.47
N GLU A 26 -11.89 8.66 -10.62
CA GLU A 26 -11.55 7.57 -9.71
C GLU A 26 -10.33 6.79 -10.21
N GLY A 27 -9.15 7.35 -9.95
CA GLY A 27 -7.97 6.52 -9.72
C GLY A 27 -8.18 5.61 -8.49
N PRO A 28 -7.26 4.67 -8.19
CA PRO A 28 -7.20 4.09 -6.85
C PRO A 28 -7.28 5.23 -5.82
N PRO A 29 -7.92 5.01 -4.65
CA PRO A 29 -8.04 6.04 -3.64
C PRO A 29 -6.66 6.69 -3.45
N PRO A 30 -6.57 8.03 -3.39
CA PRO A 30 -5.28 8.69 -3.24
C PRO A 30 -4.60 8.01 -2.05
N ALA A 31 -3.44 7.39 -2.29
CA ALA A 31 -2.60 6.97 -1.20
C ALA A 31 -2.52 8.17 -0.25
N ALA A 32 -2.89 7.99 1.02
CA ALA A 32 -2.91 9.07 1.99
C ALA A 32 -1.62 9.88 1.80
N GLU A 33 -1.75 11.15 1.42
CA GLU A 33 -0.64 11.95 0.91
C GLU A 33 0.59 11.79 1.83
N GLY A 34 1.74 11.47 1.24
CA GLY A 34 2.97 11.19 2.00
C GLY A 34 3.22 9.71 2.35
N THR A 35 2.37 8.76 1.94
CA THR A 35 2.58 7.33 2.15
C THR A 35 3.22 6.65 0.93
N THR A 36 4.38 6.03 1.12
CA THR A 36 5.10 5.23 0.12
C THR A 36 5.12 3.77 0.54
N TYR A 37 4.45 2.90 -0.22
CA TYR A 37 4.48 1.45 -0.04
C TYR A 37 5.60 0.84 -0.89
N LEU A 38 6.46 0.04 -0.25
CA LEU A 38 7.70 -0.46 -0.83
C LEU A 38 7.69 -1.97 -1.11
N GLY A 39 6.69 -2.70 -0.59
CA GLY A 39 6.52 -4.14 -0.85
C GLY A 39 7.68 -5.02 -0.38
N GLY A 40 8.49 -4.53 0.57
CA GLY A 40 9.72 -5.17 1.03
C GLY A 40 10.97 -4.66 0.30
N ALA A 41 11.24 -3.35 0.41
CA ALA A 41 12.47 -2.77 -0.12
C ALA A 41 13.73 -3.34 0.56
N GLU A 42 14.89 -3.17 -0.08
CA GLU A 42 16.20 -3.68 0.39
C GLU A 42 16.65 -3.14 1.77
N MET A 43 15.96 -2.15 2.34
CA MET A 43 16.26 -1.64 3.67
C MET A 43 15.72 -2.58 4.75
N THR A 44 16.60 -3.29 5.43
CA THR A 44 16.28 -4.08 6.64
C THR A 44 16.31 -3.19 7.89
N TYR A 45 15.63 -3.62 8.95
CA TYR A 45 15.68 -2.91 10.23
C TYR A 45 17.11 -2.79 10.80
N GLU A 46 17.93 -3.84 10.71
CA GLU A 46 19.32 -3.80 11.20
C GLU A 46 20.17 -2.73 10.49
N LEU A 47 19.96 -2.54 9.19
CA LEU A 47 20.65 -1.48 8.45
C LEU A 47 20.11 -0.11 8.84
N PHE A 48 18.79 0.04 8.89
CA PHE A 48 18.13 1.28 9.32
C PHE A 48 18.62 1.72 10.71
N GLU A 49 18.61 0.81 11.68
CA GLU A 49 18.92 1.09 13.09
C GLU A 49 20.33 1.66 13.27
N ARG A 50 21.28 1.26 12.43
CA ARG A 50 22.67 1.73 12.49
C ARG A 50 22.94 2.98 11.67
N THR A 51 22.06 3.35 10.75
CA THR A 51 22.34 4.39 9.75
C THR A 51 21.47 5.62 9.87
N ILE A 52 20.34 5.53 10.57
CA ILE A 52 19.36 6.61 10.70
C ILE A 52 19.14 6.92 12.18
N GLU A 53 19.30 8.18 12.57
CA GLU A 53 18.86 8.65 13.90
C GLU A 53 17.34 8.57 13.98
N HIS A 54 16.80 7.87 14.97
CA HIS A 54 15.36 7.64 15.07
C HIS A 54 14.91 7.48 16.52
N VAL A 55 13.59 7.52 16.70
CA VAL A 55 12.91 7.10 17.92
C VAL A 55 12.03 5.90 17.65
N ASP A 56 11.88 5.07 18.67
CA ASP A 56 10.94 3.96 18.68
C ASP A 56 9.54 4.48 18.99
N LEU A 57 8.56 4.11 18.16
CA LEU A 57 7.17 4.41 18.44
C LEU A 57 6.53 3.25 19.20
N GLU A 58 5.75 3.56 20.25
CA GLU A 58 4.94 2.57 20.97
C GLU A 58 3.84 2.00 20.08
N SER A 59 3.25 2.83 19.21
CA SER A 59 2.23 2.46 18.25
C SER A 59 2.50 3.02 16.85
N CYS A 60 2.08 2.28 15.84
CA CYS A 60 2.06 2.74 14.45
C CYS A 60 0.83 3.63 14.16
N PRO A 61 0.84 4.41 13.05
CA PRO A 61 -0.36 5.00 12.48
C PRO A 61 -1.54 4.01 12.40
N PRO A 62 -2.78 4.46 12.64
CA PRO A 62 -3.94 3.59 12.83
C PRO A 62 -4.31 2.75 11.59
N GLU A 63 -3.87 3.14 10.40
CA GLU A 63 -4.07 2.38 9.18
C GLU A 63 -3.08 1.21 9.00
N PHE A 64 -2.04 1.12 9.83
CA PHE A 64 -1.09 0.02 9.80
C PHE A 64 -1.49 -1.05 10.81
N ASP A 65 -1.42 -2.32 10.38
CA ASP A 65 -1.75 -3.47 11.24
C ASP A 65 -0.69 -3.63 12.35
N PRO A 66 -1.04 -3.35 13.62
CA PRO A 66 -0.08 -3.38 14.72
C PRO A 66 0.41 -4.80 15.04
N GLU A 67 -0.25 -5.85 14.54
CA GLU A 67 0.20 -7.23 14.70
C GLU A 67 1.19 -7.64 13.59
N ALA A 68 1.24 -6.91 12.48
CA ALA A 68 2.08 -7.22 11.32
C ALA A 68 3.37 -6.38 11.27
N VAL A 69 3.34 -5.15 11.80
CA VAL A 69 4.45 -4.21 11.70
C VAL A 69 4.80 -3.51 13.01
N PHE A 70 6.04 -3.04 13.10
CA PHE A 70 6.48 -2.08 14.10
C PHE A 70 7.01 -0.81 13.44
N CYS A 71 6.93 0.31 14.15
CA CYS A 71 7.26 1.62 13.59
C CYS A 71 8.44 2.30 14.26
N ARG A 72 9.21 3.03 13.44
CA ARG A 72 10.28 3.95 13.84
C ARG A 72 10.06 5.30 13.21
N MET A 73 10.50 6.36 13.86
CA MET A 73 10.35 7.70 13.34
C MET A 73 11.66 8.48 13.33
N THR A 74 11.93 9.19 12.24
CA THR A 74 12.96 10.23 12.20
C THR A 74 12.37 11.58 11.85
N LEU A 75 13.11 12.64 12.16
CA LEU A 75 12.82 13.99 11.70
C LEU A 75 13.86 14.38 10.66
N ALA A 76 13.43 14.58 9.42
CA ALA A 76 14.31 14.98 8.33
C ALA A 76 13.51 15.79 7.30
N ALA A 77 14.20 16.65 6.54
CA ALA A 77 13.57 17.42 5.46
C ALA A 77 12.26 18.14 5.86
N GLU A 78 12.25 18.74 7.06
CA GLU A 78 11.09 19.46 7.63
C GLU A 78 9.83 18.59 7.82
N GLN A 79 10.01 17.27 7.89
CA GLN A 79 8.95 16.28 8.02
C GLN A 79 9.30 15.26 9.12
N ALA A 80 8.26 14.64 9.66
CA ALA A 80 8.39 13.39 10.40
C ALA A 80 8.15 12.23 9.44
N HIS A 81 9.09 11.29 9.39
CA HIS A 81 8.97 10.10 8.58
C HIS A 81 8.81 8.89 9.49
N VAL A 82 7.66 8.22 9.39
CA VAL A 82 7.36 6.96 10.04
C VAL A 82 7.67 5.80 9.11
N PHE A 83 8.62 4.97 9.50
CA PHE A 83 9.03 3.76 8.80
C PHE A 83 8.34 2.56 9.46
N ALA A 84 7.57 1.79 8.69
CA ALA A 84 6.93 0.56 9.14
C ALA A 84 7.67 -0.66 8.60
N PHE A 85 8.20 -1.46 9.51
CA PHE A 85 8.93 -2.69 9.22
C PHE A 85 8.08 -3.91 9.54
N SER A 86 8.24 -4.97 8.75
CA SER A 86 7.60 -6.26 9.03
C SER A 86 8.16 -6.91 10.30
N TYR A 87 7.33 -7.58 11.09
CA TYR A 87 7.82 -8.52 12.11
C TYR A 87 8.41 -9.82 11.53
N LEU A 88 8.15 -10.10 10.25
CA LEU A 88 8.57 -11.34 9.59
C LEU A 88 9.90 -11.18 8.84
N GLY A 89 10.61 -12.30 8.67
CA GLY A 89 11.87 -12.36 7.93
C GLY A 89 12.94 -11.46 8.56
N ASP A 90 13.78 -10.86 7.71
CA ASP A 90 14.85 -9.92 8.13
C ASP A 90 14.32 -8.52 8.44
N GLN A 91 13.03 -8.42 8.82
CA GLN A 91 12.33 -7.18 9.12
C GLN A 91 12.50 -6.13 8.01
N PRO A 92 12.08 -6.43 6.76
CA PRO A 92 12.20 -5.49 5.66
C PRO A 92 11.28 -4.28 5.86
N LEU A 93 11.73 -3.13 5.36
CA LEU A 93 10.92 -1.92 5.28
C LEU A 93 9.75 -2.13 4.31
N LEU A 94 8.52 -1.97 4.81
CA LEU A 94 7.31 -2.14 4.02
C LEU A 94 6.73 -0.80 3.58
N VAL A 95 6.73 0.20 4.45
CA VAL A 95 6.04 1.47 4.23
C VAL A 95 6.82 2.63 4.86
N VAL A 96 6.82 3.78 4.20
CA VAL A 96 7.22 5.06 4.80
C VAL A 96 6.03 6.02 4.71
N LYS A 97 5.61 6.61 5.83
CA LYS A 97 4.60 7.66 5.86
C LYS A 97 5.19 8.96 6.41
N SER A 98 5.02 10.03 5.67
CA SER A 98 5.59 11.34 6.00
C SER A 98 4.51 12.31 6.42
N TYR A 99 4.79 13.07 7.47
CA TYR A 99 3.91 14.10 8.00
C TYR A 99 4.64 15.44 8.01
N PRO A 100 3.99 16.54 7.61
CA PRO A 100 4.58 17.86 7.76
C PRO A 100 4.69 18.22 9.24
N LEU A 101 5.81 18.83 9.64
CA LEU A 101 6.02 19.33 11.01
C LEU A 101 5.23 20.62 11.25
N THR A 102 3.92 20.47 11.40
CA THR A 102 2.99 21.54 11.76
C THR A 102 2.67 21.49 13.25
N ALA A 103 1.97 22.52 13.76
CA ALA A 103 1.54 22.56 15.16
C ALA A 103 0.68 21.36 15.57
N ASP A 104 0.02 20.70 14.63
CA ASP A 104 -0.85 19.55 14.89
C ASP A 104 -0.07 18.23 15.03
N PHE A 105 1.20 18.20 14.63
CA PHE A 105 2.04 17.00 14.66
C PHE A 105 2.28 16.46 16.08
N VAL A 106 2.17 17.29 17.13
CA VAL A 106 2.38 16.86 18.51
C VAL A 106 1.23 16.00 19.08
N ASN A 107 0.13 15.83 18.35
CA ASN A 107 -1.00 14.98 18.74
C ASN A 107 -0.96 13.59 18.09
N PHE A 108 0.22 13.20 17.59
CA PHE A 108 0.47 11.92 16.95
C PHE A 108 0.36 10.74 17.92
#